data_AF-A0A183EUY1-F1
#
_entry.id   AF-A0A183EUY1-F1
#
_cell.length_a   1.000
_cell.length_b   1.000
_cell.length_c   1.000
_cell.angle_alpha   90.00
_cell.angle_beta   90.00
_cell.angle_gamma   90.00
#
_symmetry.space_group_name_H-M   'P 1'
#
loop_
_entity.id
_entity.type
_entity.pdbx_description
1 polymer ?
#
loop_
_entity_poly.entity_id
_entity_poly.type
_entity_poly.pdbx_seq_one_letter_code
_entity_poly.pdbx_strand_id
1 'polypeptide(L)'
;MVVEAVSEQCSQLQEEDTTDERGEYRIRGLHPNCVYRLVLKTPSGQRMKSYPRYYDITVNTEDVRGTDFVLTHIKEQVDVAGEVIFAGMEPPLQYKIGLYKHGDLMQQVTVNAPSTVFYFDIPSVNNEVSELSLR
;
A
#
# COMPACT_ATOMS: atom_id res chain seq x y z
N MET A 1 -8.93 -9.61 -3.07
CA MET A 1 -9.57 -8.27 -3.00
C MET A 1 -10.98 -8.41 -3.52
N VAL A 2 -11.90 -7.51 -3.17
CA VAL A 2 -13.32 -7.63 -3.54
C VAL A 2 -13.69 -6.48 -4.47
N VAL A 3 -14.38 -6.79 -5.56
CA VAL A 3 -15.01 -5.78 -6.42
C VAL A 3 -16.50 -5.77 -6.11
N GLU A 4 -16.99 -4.63 -5.66
CA GLU A 4 -18.41 -4.43 -5.36
C GLU A 4 -19.05 -3.58 -6.46
N ALA A 5 -20.26 -3.93 -6.87
CA ALA A 5 -21.12 -3.16 -7.74
C ALA A 5 -22.39 -2.73 -6.99
N VAL A 6 -22.65 -1.43 -6.93
CA VAL A 6 -23.86 -0.86 -6.28
C VAL A 6 -24.65 -0.03 -7.27
N SER A 7 -25.97 -0.27 -7.35
CA SER A 7 -26.89 0.56 -8.14
C SER A 7 -27.84 1.34 -7.24
N GLU A 8 -27.61 2.65 -7.12
CA GLU A 8 -28.53 3.54 -6.39
C GLU A 8 -29.86 3.73 -7.13
N GLN A 9 -29.87 3.59 -8.45
CA GLN A 9 -31.04 3.82 -9.31
C GLN A 9 -32.01 2.63 -9.30
N CYS A 10 -31.50 1.42 -9.13
CA CYS A 10 -32.30 0.20 -9.10
C CYS A 10 -32.38 -0.33 -7.67
N SER A 11 -33.17 0.32 -6.80
CA SER A 11 -33.50 -0.16 -5.45
C SER A 11 -32.31 -0.53 -4.55
N GLN A 12 -31.16 0.14 -4.72
CA GLN A 12 -29.93 -0.15 -3.96
C GLN A 12 -29.45 -1.60 -4.11
N LEU A 13 -29.64 -2.20 -5.30
CA LEU A 13 -29.08 -3.52 -5.59
C LEU A 13 -27.56 -3.49 -5.44
N GLN A 14 -27.03 -4.53 -4.78
CA GLN A 14 -25.61 -4.69 -4.50
C GLN A 14 -25.20 -6.12 -4.81
N GLU A 15 -24.11 -6.26 -5.56
CA GLU A 15 -23.47 -7.54 -5.85
C GLU A 15 -21.96 -7.37 -5.72
N GLU A 16 -21.24 -8.45 -5.43
CA GLU A 16 -19.79 -8.43 -5.31
C GLU A 16 -19.14 -9.73 -5.77
N ASP A 17 -17.86 -9.66 -6.12
CA ASP A 17 -17.05 -10.84 -6.39
C ASP A 17 -15.62 -10.65 -5.85
N THR A 18 -14.97 -11.76 -5.52
CA THR A 18 -13.58 -11.77 -5.06
C THR A 18 -12.65 -12.04 -6.24
N THR A 19 -11.66 -11.18 -6.42
CA THR A 19 -10.63 -11.40 -7.45
C THR A 19 -9.85 -12.69 -7.20
N ASP A 20 -9.57 -13.44 -8.25
CA ASP A 20 -8.77 -14.65 -8.18
C ASP A 20 -7.25 -14.36 -8.09
N GLU A 21 -6.44 -15.43 -8.11
CA GLU A 21 -4.97 -15.35 -8.05
C GLU A 21 -4.35 -14.62 -9.25
N ARG A 22 -5.07 -14.52 -10.37
CA ARG A 22 -4.65 -13.80 -11.58
C ARG A 22 -5.12 -12.35 -11.57
N GLY A 23 -5.90 -11.94 -10.56
CA GLY A 23 -6.49 -10.61 -10.46
C GLY A 23 -7.79 -10.44 -11.23
N GLU A 24 -8.36 -11.53 -11.76
CA GLU A 24 -9.60 -11.51 -12.54
C GLU A 24 -10.82 -11.60 -11.63
N TYR A 25 -11.93 -11.00 -12.05
CA TYR A 25 -13.21 -11.05 -11.32
C TYR A 25 -14.40 -11.11 -12.29
N ARG A 26 -15.54 -11.64 -11.83
CA ARG A 26 -16.78 -11.69 -12.58
C ARG A 26 -18.02 -11.57 -11.67
N ILE A 27 -18.50 -10.33 -11.54
CA ILE A 27 -19.79 -10.06 -10.88
C ILE A 27 -20.93 -10.60 -11.74
N ARG A 28 -21.86 -11.34 -11.13
CA ARG A 28 -23.07 -11.90 -11.76
C ARG A 28 -24.32 -11.35 -11.06
N GLY A 29 -25.50 -11.62 -11.60
CA GLY A 29 -26.76 -11.21 -10.96
C GLY A 29 -27.13 -9.72 -11.17
N LEU A 30 -26.33 -8.97 -11.94
CA LEU A 30 -26.65 -7.58 -12.25
C LEU A 30 -27.90 -7.47 -13.12
N HIS A 31 -28.78 -6.55 -12.77
CA HIS A 31 -30.03 -6.33 -13.51
C HIS A 31 -29.77 -5.47 -14.76
N PRO A 32 -30.37 -5.83 -15.91
CA PRO A 32 -30.25 -5.03 -17.12
C PRO A 32 -30.95 -3.67 -16.99
N ASN A 33 -30.48 -2.68 -17.76
CA ASN A 33 -30.91 -1.28 -17.74
C ASN A 33 -30.64 -0.54 -16.42
N CYS A 34 -29.78 -1.08 -15.58
CA CYS A 34 -29.31 -0.44 -14.35
C CYS A 34 -27.89 0.08 -14.52
N VAL A 35 -27.63 1.24 -13.93
CA VAL A 35 -26.27 1.77 -13.78
C VAL A 35 -25.71 1.28 -12.46
N TYR A 36 -24.54 0.65 -12.50
CA TYR A 36 -23.80 0.18 -11.34
C TYR A 36 -22.48 0.94 -11.19
N ARG A 37 -22.20 1.38 -9.97
CA ARG A 37 -20.89 1.90 -9.59
C ARG A 37 -20.05 0.77 -9.04
N LEU A 38 -18.94 0.46 -9.70
CA LEU A 38 -17.97 -0.54 -9.29
C LEU A 38 -16.88 0.11 -8.45
N VAL A 39 -16.55 -0.50 -7.31
CA VAL A 39 -15.47 -0.06 -6.41
C VAL A 39 -14.66 -1.24 -5.90
N LEU A 40 -13.38 -1.00 -5.63
CA LEU A 40 -12.49 -2.00 -5.04
C LEU A 40 -12.46 -1.89 -3.50
N LYS A 41 -12.55 -3.03 -2.82
CA LYS A 41 -12.56 -3.15 -1.36
C LYS A 41 -11.63 -4.25 -0.84
N THR A 42 -11.19 -4.10 0.40
CA THR A 42 -10.59 -5.19 1.18
C THR A 42 -11.66 -6.22 1.54
N PRO A 43 -11.30 -7.46 1.88
CA PRO A 43 -12.25 -8.45 2.41
C PRO A 43 -12.97 -7.99 3.69
N SER A 44 -12.41 -7.02 4.42
CA SER A 44 -13.05 -6.38 5.58
C SER A 44 -14.01 -5.24 5.23
N GLY A 45 -14.23 -4.96 3.94
CA GLY A 45 -15.16 -3.95 3.44
C GLY A 45 -14.57 -2.53 3.31
N GLN A 46 -13.29 -2.33 3.62
CA GLN A 46 -12.65 -1.02 3.48
C GLN A 46 -12.35 -0.70 2.03
N ARG A 47 -12.70 0.51 1.56
CA ARG A 47 -12.39 0.96 0.19
C ARG A 47 -10.88 1.04 -0.03
N MET A 48 -10.43 0.47 -1.15
CA MET A 48 -9.03 0.49 -1.55
C MET A 48 -8.72 1.72 -2.42
N LYS A 49 -7.46 2.16 -2.41
CA LYS A 49 -6.97 3.18 -3.34
C LYS A 49 -6.62 2.51 -4.67
N SER A 50 -7.41 2.79 -5.70
CA SER A 50 -7.21 2.29 -7.07
C SER A 50 -7.34 3.41 -8.10
N TYR A 51 -6.85 3.15 -9.30
CA TYR A 51 -7.08 3.96 -10.49
C TYR A 51 -7.74 3.14 -11.60
N PRO A 52 -8.88 3.57 -12.14
CA PRO A 52 -9.77 4.61 -11.60
C PRO A 52 -10.29 4.28 -10.19
N ARG A 53 -10.80 5.29 -9.48
CA ARG A 53 -11.37 5.06 -8.13
C ARG A 53 -12.67 4.28 -8.17
N TYR A 54 -13.42 4.42 -9.26
CA TYR A 54 -14.65 3.71 -9.53
C TYR A 54 -14.90 3.67 -11.04
N TYR A 55 -15.75 2.74 -11.48
CA TYR A 55 -16.37 2.75 -12.81
C TYR A 55 -17.87 2.86 -12.65
N ASP A 56 -18.52 3.63 -13.51
CA ASP A 56 -19.97 3.58 -13.66
C ASP A 56 -20.26 2.82 -14.96
N ILE A 57 -20.93 1.67 -14.86
CA ILE A 57 -21.27 0.81 -16.00
C ILE A 57 -22.77 0.71 -16.16
N THR A 58 -23.23 0.61 -17.41
CA THR A 58 -24.62 0.28 -17.70
C THR A 58 -24.69 -1.17 -18.14
N VAL A 59 -25.47 -1.98 -17.43
CA VAL A 59 -25.64 -3.40 -17.75
C VAL A 59 -26.75 -3.54 -18.78
N ASN A 60 -26.44 -4.13 -19.91
CA ASN A 60 -27.40 -4.41 -20.99
C ASN A 60 -27.51 -5.94 -21.18
N THR A 61 -27.71 -6.39 -22.43
CA THR A 61 -27.80 -7.82 -22.77
C THR A 61 -26.45 -8.50 -22.96
N GLU A 62 -25.36 -7.74 -23.07
CA GLU A 62 -24.01 -8.25 -23.30
C GLU A 62 -23.12 -8.05 -22.07
N ASP A 63 -22.11 -8.91 -21.94
CA ASP A 63 -21.09 -8.81 -20.90
C ASP A 63 -20.31 -7.50 -21.04
N VAL A 64 -20.21 -6.73 -19.96
CA VAL A 64 -19.29 -5.59 -19.87
C VAL A 64 -17.89 -6.11 -19.55
N ARG A 65 -16.89 -5.66 -20.31
CA ARG A 65 -15.47 -6.05 -20.17
C ARG A 65 -14.57 -4.80 -20.18
N GLY A 66 -13.31 -4.97 -19.75
CA GLY A 66 -12.33 -3.88 -19.74
C GLY A 66 -12.51 -2.89 -18.59
N THR A 67 -13.09 -3.34 -17.47
CA THR A 67 -13.28 -2.57 -16.24
C THR A 67 -12.17 -2.86 -15.24
N ASP A 68 -10.94 -2.63 -15.65
CA ASP A 68 -9.76 -3.02 -14.88
C ASP A 68 -9.38 -1.95 -13.86
N PHE A 69 -9.09 -2.37 -12.63
CA PHE A 69 -8.58 -1.49 -11.57
C PHE A 69 -7.06 -1.64 -11.48
N VAL A 70 -6.35 -0.53 -11.51
CA VAL A 70 -4.92 -0.49 -11.23
C VAL A 70 -4.70 -0.12 -9.77
N LEU A 71 -4.09 -1.04 -9.02
CA LEU A 71 -3.63 -0.78 -7.65
C LEU A 71 -2.26 -0.10 -7.71
N THR A 72 -2.21 1.18 -7.36
CA THR A 72 -0.93 1.82 -7.04
C THR A 72 -0.53 1.37 -5.65
N HIS A 73 0.33 0.35 -5.55
CA HIS A 73 1.08 0.10 -4.33
C HIS A 73 1.98 1.31 -4.09
N ILE A 74 1.47 2.32 -3.39
CA ILE A 74 2.35 3.26 -2.70
C ILE A 74 2.90 2.42 -1.55
N LYS A 75 4.05 1.80 -1.78
CA LYS A 75 4.86 1.26 -0.70
C LYS A 75 5.09 2.46 0.21
N GLU A 76 4.46 2.48 1.38
CA GLU A 76 4.71 3.51 2.39
C GLU A 76 6.11 3.25 2.92
N GLN A 77 7.11 3.70 2.16
CA GLN A 77 8.50 3.65 2.53
C GLN A 77 8.74 4.81 3.47
N VAL A 78 9.31 4.51 4.63
CA VAL A 78 9.73 5.52 5.59
C VAL A 78 11.24 5.59 5.53
N ASP A 79 11.76 6.73 5.14
CA ASP A 79 13.20 6.99 5.13
C ASP A 79 13.57 7.68 6.44
N VAL A 80 14.55 7.13 7.16
CA VAL A 80 15.13 7.73 8.36
C VAL A 80 16.49 8.28 8.01
N ALA A 81 16.64 9.59 8.08
CA ALA A 81 17.92 10.28 7.95
C ALA A 81 18.41 10.73 9.33
N GLY A 82 19.72 10.65 9.55
CA GLY A 82 20.33 11.16 10.77
C GLY A 82 21.74 11.65 10.54
N GLU A 83 22.24 12.43 11.50
CA GLU A 83 23.60 12.93 11.54
C GLU A 83 24.26 12.53 12.87
N VAL A 84 25.51 12.07 12.82
CA VAL A 84 26.30 11.77 14.02
C VAL A 84 27.32 12.88 14.25
N ILE A 85 27.19 13.56 15.39
CA ILE A 85 28.11 14.60 15.84
C ILE A 85 29.01 14.04 16.94
N PHE A 86 30.33 14.07 16.72
CA PHE A 86 31.32 13.64 17.70
C PHE A 86 31.73 14.81 18.58
N ALA A 87 31.21 14.86 19.81
CA ALA A 87 31.50 15.92 20.77
C ALA A 87 32.74 15.58 21.61
N GLY A 88 33.74 16.47 21.64
CA GLY A 88 34.95 16.29 22.45
C GLY A 88 35.97 15.30 21.88
N MET A 89 35.79 14.87 20.62
CA MET A 89 36.76 14.04 19.89
C MET A 89 36.71 14.32 18.39
N GLU A 90 37.78 14.00 17.67
CA GLU A 90 37.77 14.00 16.21
C GLU A 90 36.92 12.83 15.68
N PRO A 91 36.10 13.04 14.64
CA PRO A 91 35.35 11.96 14.00
C PRO A 91 36.29 10.87 13.47
N PRO A 92 35.99 9.59 13.68
CA PRO A 92 36.76 8.51 13.07
C PRO A 92 36.61 8.54 11.55
N LEU A 93 37.63 8.05 10.84
CA LEU A 93 37.62 7.95 9.37
C LEU A 93 36.44 7.10 8.86
N GLN A 94 36.01 6.12 9.66
CA GLN A 94 34.91 5.23 9.36
C GLN A 94 34.21 4.78 10.65
N TYR A 95 32.89 4.72 10.62
CA TYR A 95 32.06 4.13 11.67
C TYR A 95 30.81 3.47 11.08
N LYS A 96 30.12 2.66 11.89
CA LYS A 96 28.93 1.90 11.48
C LYS A 96 27.75 2.24 12.37
N ILE A 97 26.57 2.29 11.77
CA ILE A 97 25.31 2.49 12.48
C ILE A 97 24.41 1.31 12.13
N GLY A 98 23.88 0.65 13.15
CA GLY A 98 22.95 -0.46 13.00
C GLY A 98 21.53 -0.06 13.35
N LEU A 99 20.58 -0.44 12.52
CA LEU A 99 19.15 -0.39 12.77
C LEU A 99 18.68 -1.75 13.28
N TYR A 100 18.08 -1.80 14.46
CA TYR A 100 17.63 -3.04 15.09
C TYR A 100 16.12 -3.04 15.34
N LYS A 101 15.49 -4.22 15.25
CA LYS A 101 14.09 -4.44 15.64
C LYS A 101 14.03 -5.68 16.54
N HIS A 102 13.51 -5.52 17.76
CA HIS A 102 13.45 -6.58 18.78
C HIS A 102 14.80 -7.27 19.05
N GLY A 103 15.92 -6.53 18.89
CA GLY A 103 17.28 -7.05 19.08
C GLY A 103 17.92 -7.64 17.83
N ASP A 104 17.15 -7.86 16.75
CA ASP A 104 17.68 -8.34 15.48
C ASP A 104 18.15 -7.18 14.61
N LEU A 105 19.35 -7.30 14.03
CA LEU A 105 19.89 -6.32 13.10
C LEU A 105 19.09 -6.35 11.80
N MET A 106 18.39 -5.25 11.51
CA MET A 106 17.64 -5.09 10.27
C MET A 106 18.51 -4.56 9.14
N GLN A 107 19.25 -3.48 9.40
CA GLN A 107 20.11 -2.82 8.42
C GLN A 107 21.35 -2.27 9.11
N GLN A 108 22.42 -2.11 8.35
CA GLN A 108 23.63 -1.48 8.83
C GLN A 108 24.22 -0.61 7.73
N VAL A 109 24.58 0.61 8.09
CA VAL A 109 25.25 1.57 7.21
C VAL A 109 26.66 1.83 7.72
N THR A 110 27.57 2.04 6.78
CA THR A 110 28.94 2.47 7.08
C THR A 110 29.07 3.91 6.63
N VAL A 111 29.42 4.81 7.55
CA VAL A 111 29.64 6.21 7.27
C VAL A 111 31.15 6.47 7.23
N ASN A 112 31.60 7.15 6.17
CA ASN A 112 33.00 7.47 5.96
C ASN A 112 33.18 8.99 5.99
N ALA A 113 34.28 9.46 6.58
CA ALA A 113 34.66 10.86 6.56
C ALA A 113 34.79 11.38 5.11
N PRO A 114 34.43 12.65 4.83
CA PRO A 114 33.98 13.67 5.78
C PRO A 114 32.46 13.63 6.08
N SER A 115 31.72 12.64 5.59
CA SER A 115 30.27 12.57 5.84
C SER A 115 29.98 12.22 7.30
N THR A 116 28.96 12.87 7.85
CA THR A 116 28.36 12.55 9.16
C THR A 116 26.92 12.03 9.04
N VAL A 117 26.39 11.99 7.81
CA VAL A 117 24.98 11.70 7.52
C VAL A 117 24.79 10.25 7.12
N PHE A 118 23.68 9.67 7.55
CA PHE A 118 23.24 8.32 7.18
C PHE A 118 21.74 8.27 6.87
N TYR A 119 21.34 7.22 6.15
CA TYR A 119 19.96 6.96 5.76
C TYR A 119 19.62 5.48 5.97
N PHE A 120 18.42 5.20 6.46
CA PHE A 120 17.83 3.85 6.48
C PHE A 120 16.51 3.86 5.74
N ASP A 121 16.32 2.85 4.89
CA ASP A 121 15.08 2.63 4.15
C ASP A 121 14.22 1.63 4.93
N ILE A 122 13.20 2.08 5.67
CA ILE A 122 12.36 1.17 6.45
C ILE A 122 11.19 0.70 5.57
N PRO A 123 11.16 -0.59 5.16
CA PRO A 123 9.99 -1.12 4.46
C PRO A 123 8.78 -1.04 5.39
N SER A 124 7.68 -0.48 4.86
CA SER A 124 6.39 -0.23 5.52
C SER A 124 6.19 -1.00 6.82
N VAL A 125 6.25 -0.27 7.93
CA VAL A 125 5.97 -0.79 9.27
C VAL A 125 4.46 -1.04 9.33
N ASN A 126 4.02 -2.30 9.38
CA ASN A 126 2.69 -2.62 9.88
C ASN A 126 2.57 -1.95 11.24
N ASN A 127 1.72 -0.92 11.39
CA ASN A 127 1.30 -0.09 12.56
C ASN A 127 1.73 -0.45 14.01
N GLU A 128 2.89 -1.04 14.20
CA GLU A 128 3.49 -1.44 15.45
C GLU A 128 4.60 -0.44 15.73
N VAL A 129 4.41 0.32 16.80
CA VAL A 129 5.37 1.30 17.31
C VAL A 129 6.72 0.62 17.44
N SER A 130 7.64 0.94 16.54
CA SER A 130 8.99 0.40 16.55
C SER A 130 9.87 1.33 17.37
N GLU A 131 10.33 0.86 18.52
CA GLU A 131 11.28 1.59 19.36
C GLU A 131 12.67 1.54 18.72
N LEU A 132 13.13 2.68 18.21
CA LEU A 132 14.45 2.83 17.60
C LEU A 132 15.47 3.13 18.70
N SER A 133 16.35 2.16 18.97
CA SER A 133 17.50 2.36 19.87
C SER A 133 18.77 2.55 19.07
N LEU A 134 19.40 3.73 19.19
CA LEU A 134 20.77 3.97 18.75
C LEU A 134 21.72 3.44 19.83
N ARG A 135 22.59 2.48 19.48
CA ARG A 135 23.64 1.94 20.35
C ARG A 135 25.00 2.13 19.73
#